data_AF-A0A662Z707-F1
#
_entry.id   AF-A0A662Z707-F1
#
_cell.length_a   1.000
_cell.length_b   1.000
_cell.length_c   1.000
_cell.angle_alpha   90.00
_cell.angle_beta   90.00
_cell.angle_gamma   90.00
#
_symmetry.space_group_name_H-M   'P 1'
#
loop_
_entity.id
_entity.type
_entity.pdbx_description
1 polymer ?
#
loop_
_entity_poly.entity_id
_entity_poly.type
_entity_poly.pdbx_seq_one_letter_code
_entity_poly.pdbx_strand_id
1 'polypeptide(L)'
;MKSSDQQNSLVHFRFGFVLLLTLVVMALDVRSKFLSDFRYYVESALYPVLVFADSPHSVGKMMSTQFKSHSELIKENEQLSTENFMQRANTLRLKDLEDENQALRKLLNSPVRQNIKRLFAEVVDVDPDPYLSRVTVNRGTSSDVYEGMPVITDKGLVGQVMEANYSFSRVLLLTDPNCQIPVIDSRSSVRAICIGSGSHAEIIINNVPRTADIKEGDMLLTSGIGGVYPKGYPVAIVTSVGISDSQPFAAIKARPLVETDKMRYVLMFGTSSDTPDAEEYALQAKQMTDDKTILHQKKVKDLIDTLSVKKNDKNRNAEKNEDKKSNVGGTND
;
A
#
# COMPACT_ATOMS: atom_id res chain seq x y z
N MET A 1 79.42 72.25 36.23
CA MET A 1 79.62 70.88 36.75
C MET A 1 78.57 70.54 37.83
N LYS A 2 77.27 70.67 37.50
CA LYS A 2 76.16 70.40 38.46
C LYS A 2 74.84 69.97 37.80
N SER A 3 74.82 69.78 36.48
CA SER A 3 73.61 69.40 35.73
C SER A 3 73.46 67.89 35.51
N SER A 4 74.49 67.07 35.80
CA SER A 4 74.45 65.62 35.64
C SER A 4 73.72 64.89 36.79
N ASP A 5 73.79 65.41 38.03
CA ASP A 5 73.15 64.77 39.19
C ASP A 5 71.62 64.97 39.24
N GLN A 6 71.10 66.09 38.74
CA GLN A 6 69.65 66.30 38.66
C GLN A 6 68.99 65.47 37.55
N GLN A 7 69.70 65.15 36.48
CA GLN A 7 69.16 64.39 35.36
C GLN A 7 69.02 62.89 35.71
N ASN A 8 69.95 62.33 36.48
CA ASN A 8 69.86 60.95 36.95
C ASN A 8 68.69 60.74 37.93
N SER A 9 68.43 61.68 38.84
CA SER A 9 67.27 61.60 39.76
C SER A 9 65.93 61.52 39.01
N LEU A 10 65.77 62.31 37.94
CA LEU A 10 64.58 62.28 37.08
C LEU A 10 64.42 60.96 36.33
N VAL A 11 65.51 60.35 35.87
CA VAL A 11 65.49 59.04 35.22
C VAL A 11 65.10 57.96 36.24
N HIS A 12 65.64 57.99 37.45
CA HIS A 12 65.27 57.05 38.51
C HIS A 12 63.81 57.21 38.95
N PHE A 13 63.26 58.43 38.99
CA PHE A 13 61.84 58.66 39.25
C PHE A 13 60.93 58.13 38.12
N ARG A 14 61.31 58.34 36.85
CA ARG A 14 60.56 57.78 35.70
C ARG A 14 60.61 56.27 35.69
N PHE A 15 61.77 55.68 35.99
CA PHE A 15 61.94 54.23 36.08
C PHE A 15 61.13 53.64 37.23
N GLY A 16 61.15 54.30 38.40
CA GLY A 16 60.34 53.93 39.56
C GLY A 16 58.85 54.04 39.29
N PHE A 17 58.40 55.09 38.58
CA PHE A 17 57.01 55.25 38.17
C PHE A 17 56.57 54.16 37.20
N VAL A 18 57.40 53.80 36.21
CA VAL A 18 57.09 52.70 35.28
C VAL A 18 57.04 51.37 36.01
N LEU A 19 57.98 51.11 36.93
CA LEU A 19 57.94 49.91 37.77
C LEU A 19 56.67 49.83 38.61
N LEU A 20 56.30 50.93 39.27
CA LEU A 20 55.08 51.01 40.06
C LEU A 20 53.84 50.83 39.19
N LEU A 21 53.81 51.42 37.99
CA LEU A 21 52.72 51.24 37.02
C LEU A 21 52.60 49.76 36.60
N THR A 22 53.71 49.09 36.29
CA THR A 22 53.69 47.67 35.94
C THR A 22 53.21 46.79 37.09
N LEU A 23 53.60 47.12 38.32
CA LEU A 23 53.23 46.38 39.52
C LEU A 23 51.75 46.60 39.87
N VAL A 24 51.23 47.82 39.65
CA VAL A 24 49.80 48.14 39.78
C VAL A 24 48.98 47.41 38.70
N VAL A 25 49.43 47.38 37.45
CA VAL A 25 48.75 46.64 36.37
C VAL A 25 48.75 45.15 36.65
N MET A 26 49.87 44.58 37.11
CA MET A 26 49.95 43.17 37.48
C MET A 26 49.08 42.86 38.71
N ALA A 27 49.00 43.75 39.70
CA ALA A 27 48.13 43.59 40.86
C ALA A 27 46.63 43.71 40.49
N LEU A 28 46.29 44.58 39.53
CA LEU A 28 44.94 44.69 38.98
C LEU A 28 44.56 43.45 38.16
N ASP A 29 45.50 42.87 37.41
CA ASP A 29 45.29 41.63 36.65
C ASP A 29 45.03 40.42 37.58
N VAL A 30 45.76 40.32 38.70
CA VAL A 30 45.55 39.26 39.69
C VAL A 30 44.21 39.41 40.44
N ARG A 31 43.73 40.63 40.66
CA ARG A 31 42.48 40.88 41.41
C ARG A 31 41.24 40.94 40.52
N SER A 32 41.38 41.27 39.24
CA SER A 32 40.26 41.47 38.33
C SER A 32 40.50 40.75 37.01
N LYS A 33 39.60 39.82 36.65
CA LYS A 33 39.59 39.08 35.37
C LYS A 33 39.29 39.98 34.14
N PHE A 34 39.64 41.26 34.19
CA PHE A 34 39.33 42.25 33.16
C PHE A 34 40.09 41.99 31.85
N LEU A 35 41.29 41.43 31.92
CA LEU A 35 42.10 41.15 30.72
C LEU A 35 41.64 39.91 29.95
N SER A 36 40.93 38.96 30.59
CA SER A 36 40.32 37.83 29.87
C SER A 36 39.08 38.24 29.06
N ASP A 37 38.31 39.23 29.52
CA ASP A 37 37.11 39.68 28.82
C ASP A 37 37.44 40.56 27.60
N PHE A 38 38.51 41.37 27.66
CA PHE A 38 38.94 42.18 26.51
C PHE A 38 39.45 41.32 25.35
N ARG A 39 40.10 40.19 25.66
CA ARG A 39 40.56 39.23 24.65
C ARG A 39 39.39 38.57 23.90
N TYR A 40 38.29 38.29 24.59
CA TYR A 40 37.05 37.77 23.99
C TYR A 40 36.42 38.78 23.00
N TYR A 41 36.43 40.08 23.30
CA TYR A 41 35.91 41.10 22.37
C TYR A 41 36.80 41.32 21.14
N VAL A 42 38.12 41.26 21.30
CA VAL A 42 39.05 41.35 20.16
C VAL A 42 38.95 40.10 19.28
N GLU A 43 38.83 38.90 19.87
CA GLU A 43 38.63 37.65 19.11
C GLU A 43 37.27 37.63 18.37
N SER A 44 36.23 38.21 18.96
CA SER A 44 34.89 38.33 18.33
C SER A 44 34.89 39.30 17.13
N ALA A 45 35.66 40.38 17.21
CA ALA A 45 35.75 41.37 16.15
C ALA A 45 36.64 40.90 14.98
N LEU A 46 37.65 40.06 15.25
CA LEU A 46 38.54 39.50 14.23
C LEU A 46 37.94 38.31 13.47
N TYR A 47 37.00 37.57 14.06
CA TYR A 47 36.42 36.37 13.47
C TYR A 47 35.79 36.55 12.07
N PRO A 48 34.97 37.58 11.80
CA PRO A 48 34.36 37.75 10.48
C PRO A 48 35.37 38.15 9.39
N VAL A 49 36.48 38.81 9.74
CA VAL A 49 37.52 39.23 8.78
C VAL A 49 38.33 38.02 8.30
N LEU A 50 38.60 37.07 9.18
CA LEU A 50 39.28 35.81 8.84
C LEU A 50 38.42 34.90 7.95
N VAL A 51 37.10 34.84 8.15
CA VAL A 51 36.17 34.07 7.29
C VAL A 51 36.05 34.67 5.88
N PHE A 52 36.19 36.00 5.75
CA PHE A 52 36.13 36.67 4.44
C PHE A 52 37.42 36.52 3.62
N ALA A 53 38.58 36.38 4.26
CA ALA A 53 39.88 36.29 3.58
C ALA A 53 40.11 34.96 2.85
N ASP A 54 39.47 33.87 3.28
CA ASP A 54 39.65 32.53 2.71
C ASP A 54 38.57 32.09 1.71
N SER A 55 37.66 32.98 1.28
CA SER A 55 36.53 32.62 0.41
C SER A 55 36.51 33.28 -0.97
N PRO A 56 37.38 32.83 -1.91
CA PRO A 56 37.08 32.96 -3.35
C PRO A 56 36.95 31.61 -4.08
N HIS A 57 36.62 30.50 -3.41
CA HIS A 57 36.36 29.20 -4.07
C HIS A 57 34.95 28.60 -3.83
N SER A 58 34.14 29.17 -2.93
CA SER A 58 32.82 28.60 -2.58
C SER A 58 31.63 29.33 -3.23
N VAL A 59 31.81 30.57 -3.68
CA VAL A 59 30.73 31.36 -4.32
C VAL A 59 30.44 30.88 -5.75
N GLY A 60 31.45 30.36 -6.46
CA GLY A 60 31.29 29.82 -7.82
C GLY A 60 30.47 28.52 -7.87
N LYS A 61 30.64 27.62 -6.88
CA LYS A 61 29.92 26.33 -6.85
C LYS A 61 28.45 26.45 -6.46
N MET A 62 28.11 27.41 -5.59
CA MET A 62 26.74 27.66 -5.14
C MET A 62 25.89 28.35 -6.23
N MET A 63 26.53 29.10 -7.15
CA MET A 63 25.86 29.62 -8.34
C MET A 63 25.70 28.54 -9.43
N SER A 64 26.66 27.62 -9.61
CA SER A 64 26.55 26.58 -10.63
C SER A 64 25.50 25.50 -10.37
N THR A 65 25.08 25.26 -9.11
CA THR A 65 24.03 24.27 -8.80
C THR A 65 22.61 24.82 -8.93
N GLN A 66 22.43 26.13 -9.05
CA GLN A 66 21.11 26.77 -9.10
C GLN A 66 20.75 27.32 -10.49
N PHE A 67 21.71 27.50 -11.39
CA PHE A 67 21.45 27.86 -12.79
C PHE A 67 21.40 26.61 -13.69
N LYS A 68 20.37 25.76 -13.50
CA LYS A 68 19.91 24.93 -14.64
C LYS A 68 19.57 25.90 -15.77
N SER A 69 20.15 25.72 -16.94
CA SER A 69 19.92 26.66 -18.03
C SER A 69 18.42 26.70 -18.38
N HIS A 70 17.89 27.85 -18.78
CA HIS A 70 16.48 27.95 -19.18
C HIS A 70 16.11 26.90 -20.26
N SER A 71 17.07 26.53 -21.11
CA SER A 71 16.92 25.46 -22.09
C SER A 71 16.80 24.07 -21.47
N GLU A 72 17.49 23.77 -20.37
CA GLU A 72 17.36 22.49 -19.66
C GLU A 72 16.01 22.39 -18.95
N LEU A 73 15.53 23.49 -18.37
CA LEU A 73 14.20 23.54 -17.74
C LEU A 73 13.07 23.32 -18.76
N ILE A 74 13.19 23.89 -19.96
CA ILE A 74 12.21 23.65 -21.05
C ILE A 74 12.23 22.17 -21.46
N LYS A 75 13.42 21.59 -21.65
CA LYS A 75 13.56 20.16 -22.00
C LYS A 75 13.00 19.24 -20.92
N GLU A 76 13.27 19.52 -19.65
CA GLU A 76 12.74 18.77 -18.51
C GLU A 76 11.21 18.88 -18.44
N ASN A 77 10.65 20.07 -18.70
CA ASN A 77 9.19 20.26 -18.75
C ASN A 77 8.54 19.51 -19.92
N GLU A 78 9.15 19.53 -21.11
CA GLU A 78 8.66 18.76 -22.26
C GLU A 78 8.72 17.25 -22.01
N GLN A 79 9.81 16.77 -21.40
CA GLN A 79 9.95 15.36 -21.00
C GLN A 79 8.90 14.96 -19.97
N LEU A 80 8.77 15.73 -18.88
CA LEU A 80 7.77 15.47 -17.84
C LEU A 80 6.35 15.55 -18.40
N SER A 81 6.07 16.49 -19.30
CA SER A 81 4.77 16.60 -19.98
C SER A 81 4.47 15.37 -20.85
N THR A 82 5.49 14.87 -21.56
CA THR A 82 5.38 13.65 -22.37
C THR A 82 5.15 12.41 -21.50
N GLU A 83 5.91 12.26 -20.41
CA GLU A 83 5.71 11.19 -19.43
C GLU A 83 4.31 11.25 -18.82
N ASN A 84 3.85 12.45 -18.45
CA ASN A 84 2.51 12.63 -17.89
C ASN A 84 1.43 12.27 -18.90
N PHE A 85 1.60 12.64 -20.17
CA PHE A 85 0.69 12.26 -21.25
C PHE A 85 0.63 10.74 -21.43
N MET A 86 1.79 10.07 -21.46
CA MET A 86 1.87 8.61 -21.57
C MET A 86 1.26 7.90 -20.36
N GLN A 87 1.53 8.39 -19.14
CA GLN A 87 0.94 7.86 -17.92
C GLN A 87 -0.60 8.00 -17.94
N ARG A 88 -1.13 9.16 -18.35
CA ARG A 88 -2.58 9.37 -18.51
C ARG A 88 -3.19 8.42 -19.53
N ALA A 89 -2.52 8.23 -20.68
CA ALA A 89 -2.97 7.28 -21.69
C ALA A 89 -3.03 5.84 -21.14
N ASN A 90 -2.01 5.43 -20.38
CA ASN A 90 -1.99 4.13 -19.71
C ASN A 90 -3.11 4.01 -18.67
N THR A 91 -3.39 5.05 -17.88
CA THR A 91 -4.50 5.05 -16.92
C THR A 91 -5.85 4.91 -17.61
N LEU A 92 -6.08 5.64 -18.71
CA LEU A 92 -7.30 5.51 -19.50
C LEU A 92 -7.45 4.09 -20.06
N ARG A 93 -6.36 3.50 -20.57
CA ARG A 93 -6.37 2.12 -21.09
C ARG A 93 -6.64 1.09 -19.99
N LEU A 94 -6.05 1.26 -18.82
CA LEU A 94 -6.31 0.39 -17.66
C LEU A 94 -7.76 0.46 -17.22
N LYS A 95 -8.33 1.67 -17.17
CA LYS A 95 -9.75 1.86 -16.82
C LYS A 95 -10.68 1.20 -17.84
N ASP A 96 -10.41 1.38 -19.13
CA ASP A 96 -11.17 0.73 -20.21
C ASP A 96 -11.12 -0.80 -20.10
N LEU A 97 -9.94 -1.37 -19.82
CA LEU A 97 -9.80 -2.81 -19.56
C LEU A 97 -10.51 -3.27 -18.29
N GLU A 98 -10.54 -2.47 -17.23
CA GLU A 98 -11.30 -2.75 -16.00
C GLU A 98 -12.80 -2.78 -16.27
N ASP A 99 -13.31 -1.78 -17.02
CA ASP A 99 -14.71 -1.67 -17.42
C ASP A 99 -15.13 -2.86 -18.30
N GLU A 100 -14.29 -3.22 -19.29
CA GLU A 100 -14.50 -4.40 -20.14
C GLU A 100 -14.48 -5.70 -19.32
N ASN A 101 -13.51 -5.86 -18.41
CA ASN A 101 -13.45 -7.03 -17.54
C ASN A 101 -14.69 -7.14 -16.64
N GLN A 102 -15.16 -6.02 -16.12
CA GLN A 102 -16.38 -5.97 -15.31
C GLN A 102 -17.62 -6.33 -16.15
N ALA A 103 -17.72 -5.83 -17.37
CA ALA A 103 -18.79 -6.19 -18.29
C ALA A 103 -18.79 -7.69 -18.63
N LEU A 104 -17.62 -8.25 -18.97
CA LEU A 104 -17.45 -9.68 -19.23
C LEU A 104 -17.84 -10.52 -18.02
N ARG A 105 -17.45 -10.12 -16.80
CA ARG A 105 -17.85 -10.83 -15.58
C ARG A 105 -19.35 -10.79 -15.32
N LYS A 106 -20.00 -9.64 -15.55
CA LYS A 106 -21.45 -9.51 -15.46
C LYS A 106 -22.15 -10.46 -16.43
N LEU A 107 -21.68 -10.53 -17.68
CA LEU A 107 -22.20 -11.47 -18.69
C LEU A 107 -22.01 -12.94 -18.28
N LEU A 108 -20.91 -13.25 -17.58
CA LEU A 108 -20.60 -14.59 -17.07
C LEU A 108 -21.25 -14.89 -15.71
N ASN A 109 -22.10 -14.00 -15.16
CA ASN A 109 -22.63 -14.09 -13.79
C ASN A 109 -21.54 -14.33 -12.73
N SER A 110 -20.33 -13.84 -12.98
CA SER A 110 -19.20 -13.93 -12.06
C SER A 110 -19.25 -12.76 -11.08
N PRO A 111 -19.00 -12.97 -9.78
CA PRO A 111 -18.99 -11.89 -8.80
C PRO A 111 -17.98 -10.81 -9.22
N VAL A 112 -18.48 -9.58 -9.39
CA VAL A 112 -17.64 -8.39 -9.63
C VAL A 112 -16.74 -8.22 -8.40
N ARG A 113 -15.45 -7.96 -8.61
CA ARG A 113 -14.51 -7.70 -7.50
C ARG A 113 -15.02 -6.48 -6.74
N GLN A 114 -15.29 -6.63 -5.46
CA GLN A 114 -15.77 -5.55 -4.59
C GLN A 114 -14.71 -4.45 -4.50
N ASN A 115 -15.18 -3.22 -4.31
CA ASN A 115 -14.33 -2.05 -4.12
C ASN A 115 -13.62 -2.21 -2.78
N ILE A 116 -12.35 -2.63 -2.79
CA ILE A 116 -11.62 -2.97 -1.57
C ILE A 116 -11.25 -1.68 -0.83
N LYS A 117 -11.75 -1.49 0.39
CA LYS A 117 -11.39 -0.35 1.23
C LYS A 117 -9.90 -0.44 1.55
N ARG A 118 -9.14 0.61 1.22
CA ARG A 118 -7.70 0.72 1.48
C ARG A 118 -7.49 1.62 2.68
N LEU A 119 -6.84 1.11 3.71
CA LEU A 119 -6.43 1.87 4.89
C LEU A 119 -4.91 2.03 4.90
N PHE A 120 -4.44 3.26 5.04
CA PHE A 120 -3.02 3.55 5.16
C PHE A 120 -2.58 3.52 6.63
N ALA A 121 -1.46 2.84 6.90
CA ALA A 121 -0.86 2.74 8.22
C ALA A 121 0.67 2.91 8.16
N GLU A 122 1.23 3.43 9.25
CA GLU A 122 2.68 3.52 9.47
C GLU A 122 3.11 2.45 10.47
N VAL A 123 4.23 1.80 10.18
CA VAL A 123 4.91 0.87 11.09
C VAL A 123 5.58 1.70 12.18
N VAL A 124 5.19 1.47 13.43
CA VAL A 124 5.67 2.23 14.60
C VAL A 124 6.62 1.43 15.47
N ASP A 125 6.57 0.10 15.40
CA ASP A 125 7.42 -0.77 16.20
C ASP A 125 7.65 -2.11 15.48
N VAL A 126 8.78 -2.74 15.80
CA VAL A 126 9.18 -4.06 15.27
C VAL A 126 9.49 -4.95 16.47
N ASP A 127 8.95 -6.16 16.46
CA ASP A 127 9.17 -7.11 17.56
C ASP A 127 10.66 -7.48 17.65
N PRO A 128 11.30 -7.38 18.83
CA PRO A 128 12.73 -7.68 18.99
C PRO A 128 13.06 -9.17 18.97
N ASP A 129 12.08 -10.08 19.03
CA ASP A 129 12.35 -11.52 18.98
C ASP A 129 12.83 -11.95 17.58
N PRO A 130 14.07 -12.47 17.44
CA PRO A 130 14.60 -12.86 16.13
C PRO A 130 13.90 -14.08 15.51
N TYR A 131 13.10 -14.83 16.28
CA TYR A 131 12.36 -16.00 15.79
C TYR A 131 10.91 -15.69 15.41
N LEU A 132 10.40 -14.52 15.81
CA LEU A 132 9.05 -14.06 15.51
C LEU A 132 9.13 -12.81 14.64
N SER A 133 8.51 -12.83 13.46
CA SER A 133 8.52 -11.69 12.55
C SER A 133 7.19 -10.95 12.66
N ARG A 134 7.15 -9.91 13.50
CA ARG A 134 5.93 -9.14 13.77
C ARG A 134 6.22 -7.64 13.81
N VAL A 135 5.25 -6.85 13.38
CA VAL A 135 5.33 -5.38 13.41
C VAL A 135 4.06 -4.78 13.97
N THR A 136 4.19 -3.63 14.63
CA THR A 136 3.06 -2.85 15.13
C THR A 136 2.79 -1.67 14.21
N VAL A 137 1.52 -1.46 13.87
CA VAL A 137 1.07 -0.35 13.02
C VAL A 137 0.16 0.62 13.78
N ASN A 138 0.20 1.90 13.41
CA ASN A 138 -0.56 2.98 14.08
C ASN A 138 -2.06 3.06 13.71
N ARG A 139 -2.66 1.91 13.40
CA ARG A 139 -4.09 1.78 13.08
C ARG A 139 -4.67 0.62 13.86
N GLY A 140 -5.85 0.83 14.42
CA GLY A 140 -6.56 -0.13 15.26
C GLY A 140 -8.04 -0.20 14.92
N THR A 141 -8.83 -0.75 15.83
CA THR A 141 -10.29 -0.88 15.67
C THR A 141 -11.00 0.47 15.52
N SER A 142 -10.42 1.56 16.05
CA SER A 142 -10.89 2.94 15.80
C SER A 142 -10.83 3.37 14.33
N SER A 143 -10.05 2.66 13.50
CA SER A 143 -9.90 2.87 12.06
C SER A 143 -10.49 1.72 11.23
N ASP A 144 -11.40 0.94 11.82
CA ASP A 144 -12.02 -0.27 11.23
C ASP A 144 -11.03 -1.41 10.93
N VAL A 145 -9.90 -1.49 11.65
CA VAL A 145 -8.99 -2.63 11.55
C VAL A 145 -9.57 -3.82 12.32
N TYR A 146 -9.51 -5.00 11.72
CA TYR A 146 -9.95 -6.27 12.31
C TYR A 146 -8.89 -7.37 12.10
N GLU A 147 -8.98 -8.43 12.89
CA GLU A 147 -8.06 -9.57 12.82
C GLU A 147 -8.21 -10.35 11.50
N GLY A 148 -7.09 -10.78 10.93
CA GLY A 148 -7.06 -11.41 9.61
C GLY A 148 -7.06 -10.43 8.44
N MET A 149 -7.13 -9.11 8.69
CA MET A 149 -7.02 -8.12 7.62
C MET A 149 -5.65 -8.22 6.92
N PRO A 150 -5.59 -8.42 5.59
CA PRO A 150 -4.33 -8.56 4.88
C PRO A 150 -3.61 -7.19 4.74
N VAL A 151 -2.29 -7.25 4.83
CA VAL A 151 -1.40 -6.08 4.80
C VAL A 151 -0.44 -6.22 3.62
N ILE A 152 -0.30 -5.16 2.82
CA ILE A 152 0.50 -5.12 1.61
C ILE A 152 1.34 -3.83 1.53
N THR A 153 2.31 -3.83 0.61
CA THR A 153 3.04 -2.65 0.14
C THR A 153 2.94 -2.52 -1.38
N ASP A 154 3.61 -1.50 -1.92
CA ASP A 154 3.83 -1.30 -3.35
C ASP A 154 4.55 -2.48 -4.02
N LYS A 155 5.40 -3.20 -3.27
CA LYS A 155 6.17 -4.34 -3.78
C LYS A 155 5.44 -5.68 -3.70
N GLY A 156 4.52 -5.85 -2.75
CA GLY A 156 3.84 -7.13 -2.57
C GLY A 156 3.15 -7.31 -1.22
N LEU A 157 2.77 -8.55 -0.93
CA LEU A 157 2.16 -8.92 0.34
C LEU A 157 3.16 -8.83 1.49
N VAL A 158 2.72 -8.27 2.63
CA VAL A 158 3.50 -8.16 3.86
C VAL A 158 3.11 -9.26 4.84
N GLY A 159 1.81 -9.52 4.98
CA GLY A 159 1.27 -10.42 5.98
C GLY A 159 -0.19 -10.13 6.31
N GLN A 160 -0.57 -10.37 7.56
CA GLN A 160 -1.95 -10.20 8.03
C GLN A 160 -2.00 -9.65 9.46
N VAL A 161 -3.06 -8.92 9.80
CA VAL A 161 -3.31 -8.47 11.18
C VAL A 161 -3.56 -9.70 12.05
N MET A 162 -2.76 -9.84 13.11
CA MET A 162 -2.92 -10.90 14.10
C MET A 162 -3.81 -10.44 15.26
N GLU A 163 -3.69 -9.18 15.65
CA GLU A 163 -4.40 -8.61 16.80
C GLU A 163 -4.70 -7.14 16.52
N ALA A 164 -5.96 -6.73 16.72
CA ALA A 164 -6.40 -5.36 16.53
C ALA A 164 -6.76 -4.72 17.89
N ASN A 165 -5.93 -3.77 18.35
CA ASN A 165 -6.19 -2.97 19.55
C ASN A 165 -6.91 -1.65 19.16
N TYR A 166 -7.28 -0.81 20.13
CA TYR A 166 -8.04 0.41 19.86
C TYR A 166 -7.33 1.39 18.91
N SER A 167 -6.05 1.69 19.17
CA SER A 167 -5.26 2.68 18.40
C SER A 167 -4.14 2.09 17.55
N PHE A 168 -3.79 0.82 17.77
CA PHE A 168 -2.71 0.13 17.07
C PHE A 168 -3.11 -1.31 16.76
N SER A 169 -2.37 -1.96 15.87
CA SER A 169 -2.57 -3.37 15.56
C SER A 169 -1.24 -4.06 15.38
N ARG A 170 -1.19 -5.35 15.71
CA ARG A 170 -0.02 -6.20 15.49
C ARG A 170 -0.23 -7.00 14.20
N VAL A 171 0.75 -6.93 13.32
CA VAL A 171 0.77 -7.60 12.03
C VAL A 171 1.76 -8.76 12.09
N LEU A 172 1.29 -9.94 11.72
CA LEU A 172 2.09 -11.14 11.50
C LEU A 172 2.69 -11.07 10.10
N LEU A 173 4.01 -11.03 9.99
CA LEU A 173 4.71 -10.94 8.71
C LEU A 173 4.76 -12.29 8.00
N LEU A 174 4.89 -12.26 6.68
CA LEU A 174 5.02 -13.43 5.81
C LEU A 174 6.26 -14.30 6.12
N THR A 175 7.26 -13.73 6.78
CA THR A 175 8.52 -14.40 7.16
C THR A 175 8.38 -15.16 8.48
N ASP A 176 7.33 -14.90 9.27
CA ASP A 176 7.08 -15.57 10.55
C ASP A 176 6.72 -17.05 10.33
N PRO A 177 7.28 -18.00 11.10
CA PRO A 177 6.96 -19.42 10.98
C PRO A 177 5.48 -19.79 11.13
N ASN A 178 4.71 -18.94 11.82
CA ASN A 178 3.27 -19.14 12.01
C ASN A 178 2.44 -18.55 10.88
N CYS A 179 3.05 -17.81 9.96
CA CYS A 179 2.36 -17.24 8.81
C CYS A 179 2.21 -18.29 7.71
N GLN A 180 0.97 -18.48 7.23
CA GLN A 180 0.67 -19.36 6.11
C GLN A 180 -0.11 -18.59 5.05
N ILE A 181 0.40 -18.60 3.82
CA ILE A 181 -0.12 -17.79 2.73
C ILE A 181 -0.44 -18.72 1.55
N PRO A 182 -1.72 -18.87 1.18
CA PRO A 182 -2.12 -19.62 0.00
C PRO A 182 -1.67 -18.90 -1.28
N VAL A 183 -0.72 -19.50 -1.99
CA VAL A 183 -0.13 -18.95 -3.22
C VAL A 183 -0.51 -19.75 -4.46
N ILE A 184 -0.33 -19.12 -5.61
CA ILE A 184 -0.42 -19.71 -6.93
C ILE A 184 0.81 -19.28 -7.73
N ASP A 185 1.44 -20.24 -8.41
CA ASP A 185 2.50 -19.92 -9.37
C ASP A 185 1.89 -19.19 -10.58
N SER A 186 2.45 -18.04 -10.92
CA SER A 186 2.04 -17.24 -12.07
C SER A 186 2.19 -17.97 -13.40
N ARG A 187 3.13 -18.91 -13.53
CA ARG A 187 3.41 -19.59 -14.79
C ARG A 187 2.56 -20.85 -14.97
N SER A 188 2.65 -21.80 -14.04
CA SER A 188 1.98 -23.10 -14.13
C SER A 188 0.57 -23.12 -13.54
N SER A 189 0.16 -22.06 -12.83
CA SER A 189 -1.08 -22.02 -12.05
C SER A 189 -1.18 -23.11 -10.97
N VAL A 190 -0.06 -23.74 -10.59
CA VAL A 190 0.02 -24.66 -9.45
C VAL A 190 -0.26 -23.88 -8.16
N ARG A 191 -1.12 -24.44 -7.31
CA ARG A 191 -1.42 -23.89 -5.99
C ARG A 191 -0.53 -24.51 -4.94
N ALA A 192 -0.09 -23.70 -3.98
CA ALA A 192 0.72 -24.14 -2.86
C ALA A 192 0.47 -23.27 -1.63
N ILE A 193 1.09 -23.62 -0.51
CA ILE A 193 1.07 -22.81 0.72
C ILE A 193 2.50 -22.40 1.04
N CYS A 194 2.72 -21.09 1.08
CA CYS A 194 3.96 -20.51 1.60
C CYS A 194 3.89 -20.45 3.13
N ILE A 195 5.00 -20.80 3.77
CA ILE A 195 5.20 -20.76 5.21
C ILE A 195 6.48 -19.95 5.47
N GLY A 196 6.44 -19.05 6.45
CA GLY A 196 7.64 -18.33 6.87
C GLY A 196 8.70 -19.27 7.42
N SER A 197 9.98 -18.94 7.20
CA SER A 197 11.09 -19.74 7.73
C SER A 197 11.64 -19.21 9.06
N GLY A 198 11.16 -18.05 9.53
CA GLY A 198 11.80 -17.25 10.58
C GLY A 198 12.99 -16.42 10.09
N SER A 199 13.40 -16.59 8.82
CA SER A 199 14.41 -15.73 8.17
C SER A 199 13.74 -14.70 7.28
N HIS A 200 14.22 -13.46 7.33
CA HIS A 200 13.74 -12.35 6.50
C HIS A 200 13.95 -12.58 4.99
N ALA A 201 14.91 -13.42 4.62
CA ALA A 201 15.32 -13.62 3.23
C ALA A 201 14.74 -14.88 2.56
N GLU A 202 14.09 -15.76 3.31
CA GLU A 202 13.66 -17.06 2.81
C GLU A 202 12.27 -17.43 3.35
N ILE A 203 11.44 -17.97 2.47
CA ILE A 203 10.21 -18.67 2.83
C ILE A 203 10.22 -20.06 2.20
N ILE A 204 9.44 -20.94 2.80
CA ILE A 204 9.39 -22.35 2.41
C ILE A 204 8.00 -22.61 1.83
N ILE A 205 7.94 -23.39 0.76
CA ILE A 205 6.68 -23.88 0.21
C ILE A 205 6.63 -25.38 0.45
N ASN A 206 5.64 -25.79 1.25
CA ASN A 206 5.44 -27.19 1.63
C ASN A 206 4.27 -27.81 0.86
N ASN A 207 4.21 -29.14 0.89
CA ASN A 207 3.12 -29.96 0.38
C ASN A 207 2.86 -29.82 -1.14
N VAL A 208 3.91 -29.54 -1.92
CA VAL A 208 3.83 -29.53 -3.39
C VAL A 208 4.16 -30.92 -3.93
N PRO A 209 3.26 -31.55 -4.71
CA PRO A 209 3.55 -32.84 -5.35
C PRO A 209 4.76 -32.77 -6.28
N ARG A 210 5.53 -33.86 -6.39
CA ARG A 210 6.68 -33.93 -7.32
C ARG A 210 6.32 -33.70 -8.78
N THR A 211 5.08 -33.96 -9.15
CA THR A 211 4.56 -33.78 -10.52
C THR A 211 4.17 -32.35 -10.84
N ALA A 212 4.19 -31.44 -9.85
CA ALA A 212 3.84 -30.06 -10.06
C ALA A 212 4.95 -29.32 -10.82
N ASP A 213 4.55 -28.52 -11.80
CA ASP A 213 5.47 -27.75 -12.64
C ASP A 213 5.86 -26.41 -11.98
N ILE A 214 6.69 -26.45 -10.93
CA ILE A 214 7.30 -25.26 -10.33
C ILE A 214 8.80 -25.25 -10.63
N LYS A 215 9.32 -24.10 -11.06
CA LYS A 215 10.72 -23.90 -11.44
C LYS A 215 11.35 -22.73 -10.70
N GLU A 216 12.67 -22.75 -10.61
CA GLU A 216 13.45 -21.60 -10.13
C GLU A 216 13.19 -20.38 -11.00
N GLY A 217 13.01 -19.23 -10.36
CA GLY A 217 12.63 -17.97 -11.01
C GLY A 217 11.12 -17.75 -11.16
N ASP A 218 10.28 -18.75 -10.88
CA ASP A 218 8.83 -18.59 -10.93
C ASP A 218 8.34 -17.59 -9.87
N MET A 219 7.35 -16.77 -10.24
CA MET A 219 6.74 -15.78 -9.36
C MET A 219 5.50 -16.35 -8.69
N LEU A 220 5.47 -16.26 -7.36
CA LEU A 220 4.34 -16.69 -6.54
C LEU A 220 3.44 -15.50 -6.23
N LEU A 221 2.16 -15.67 -6.53
CA LEU A 221 1.11 -14.69 -6.30
C LEU A 221 0.11 -15.22 -5.26
N THR A 222 -0.61 -14.34 -4.57
CA THR A 222 -1.72 -14.76 -3.70
C THR A 222 -2.82 -15.44 -4.51
N SER A 223 -3.28 -16.60 -4.05
CA SER A 223 -4.29 -17.40 -4.76
C SER A 223 -5.71 -16.85 -4.63
N GLY A 224 -5.99 -16.09 -3.56
CA GLY A 224 -7.34 -15.64 -3.21
C GLY A 224 -8.21 -16.69 -2.53
N ILE A 225 -7.66 -17.86 -2.20
CA ILE A 225 -8.40 -18.95 -1.57
C ILE A 225 -8.63 -18.63 -0.09
N GLY A 226 -9.83 -18.93 0.40
CA GLY A 226 -10.24 -18.63 1.78
C GLY A 226 -10.70 -17.19 2.01
N GLY A 227 -10.61 -16.30 1.02
CA GLY A 227 -11.14 -14.94 1.09
C GLY A 227 -10.34 -13.96 1.96
N VAL A 228 -9.30 -14.42 2.65
CA VAL A 228 -8.45 -13.59 3.52
C VAL A 228 -7.55 -12.68 2.69
N TYR A 229 -6.80 -13.25 1.75
CA TYR A 229 -5.89 -12.50 0.90
C TYR A 229 -6.55 -12.16 -0.44
N PRO A 230 -6.43 -10.92 -0.94
CA PRO A 230 -6.92 -10.60 -2.28
C PRO A 230 -6.09 -11.36 -3.33
N LYS A 231 -6.71 -11.80 -4.43
CA LYS A 231 -6.04 -12.61 -5.47
C LYS A 231 -5.08 -11.77 -6.33
N GLY A 232 -3.89 -12.29 -6.57
CA GLY A 232 -2.94 -11.80 -7.58
C GLY A 232 -1.87 -10.85 -7.08
N TYR A 233 -1.63 -10.78 -5.77
CA TYR A 233 -0.58 -9.95 -5.19
C TYR A 233 0.75 -10.71 -5.12
N PRO A 234 1.88 -10.11 -5.52
CA PRO A 234 3.18 -10.75 -5.44
C PRO A 234 3.59 -11.11 -4.01
N VAL A 235 4.15 -12.30 -3.83
CA VAL A 235 4.61 -12.79 -2.52
C VAL A 235 6.12 -13.06 -2.56
N ALA A 236 6.55 -13.98 -3.43
CA ALA A 236 7.95 -14.43 -3.48
C ALA A 236 8.36 -14.91 -4.88
N ILE A 237 9.67 -15.05 -5.09
CA ILE A 237 10.27 -15.68 -6.27
C ILE A 237 10.94 -16.98 -5.83
N VAL A 238 10.66 -18.07 -6.53
CA VAL A 238 11.25 -19.39 -6.26
C VAL A 238 12.77 -19.33 -6.47
N THR A 239 13.54 -19.71 -5.45
CA THR A 239 15.01 -19.70 -5.49
C THR A 239 15.60 -21.09 -5.69
N SER A 240 14.96 -22.13 -5.14
CA SER A 240 15.42 -23.50 -5.33
C SER A 240 14.28 -24.50 -5.25
N VAL A 241 14.32 -25.52 -6.10
CA VAL A 241 13.36 -26.65 -6.09
C VAL A 241 14.11 -27.94 -5.78
N GLY A 242 14.03 -28.39 -4.53
CA GLY A 242 14.62 -29.65 -4.08
C GLY A 242 13.64 -30.81 -4.23
N ILE A 243 13.94 -31.75 -5.13
CA ILE A 243 13.18 -33.00 -5.27
C ILE A 243 14.04 -34.12 -4.71
N SER A 244 13.68 -34.64 -3.52
CA SER A 244 14.34 -35.82 -2.95
C SER A 244 13.57 -37.09 -3.33
N ASP A 245 14.26 -38.15 -3.72
CA ASP A 245 13.63 -39.45 -3.99
C ASP A 245 13.04 -40.11 -2.73
N SER A 246 13.48 -39.67 -1.55
CA SER A 246 13.01 -40.18 -0.26
C SER A 246 11.75 -39.49 0.27
N GLN A 247 11.29 -38.38 -0.34
CA GLN A 247 10.15 -37.62 0.15
C GLN A 247 9.03 -37.52 -0.91
N PRO A 248 7.75 -37.64 -0.50
CA PRO A 248 6.62 -37.56 -1.44
C PRO A 248 6.35 -36.14 -1.97
N PHE A 249 6.91 -35.11 -1.31
CA PHE A 249 6.70 -33.70 -1.66
C PHE A 249 8.03 -33.04 -2.03
N ALA A 250 7.97 -32.04 -2.91
CA ALA A 250 9.11 -31.20 -3.22
C ALA A 250 9.36 -30.20 -2.06
N ALA A 251 10.63 -29.99 -1.72
CA ALA A 251 11.07 -28.96 -0.80
C ALA A 251 11.46 -27.72 -1.60
N ILE A 252 10.60 -26.71 -1.59
CA ILE A 252 10.80 -25.51 -2.41
C ILE A 252 11.10 -24.33 -1.49
N LYS A 253 12.14 -23.57 -1.85
CA LYS A 253 12.50 -22.31 -1.18
C LYS A 253 12.22 -21.15 -2.12
N ALA A 254 11.78 -20.05 -1.56
CA ALA A 254 11.54 -18.82 -2.29
C ALA A 254 12.01 -17.61 -1.49
N ARG A 255 12.37 -16.55 -2.19
CA ARG A 255 12.76 -15.27 -1.62
C ARG A 255 11.57 -14.31 -1.64
N PRO A 256 11.18 -13.73 -0.49
CA PRO A 256 10.18 -12.66 -0.44
C PRO A 256 10.52 -11.51 -1.39
N LEU A 257 9.51 -10.95 -2.06
CA LEU A 257 9.69 -9.70 -2.83
C LEU A 257 9.79 -8.47 -1.90
N VAL A 258 9.13 -8.56 -0.76
CA VAL A 258 9.02 -7.47 0.20
C VAL A 258 10.12 -7.59 1.24
N GLU A 259 10.94 -6.55 1.37
CA GLU A 259 11.95 -6.43 2.44
C GLU A 259 11.27 -5.90 3.70
N THR A 260 10.85 -6.81 4.59
CA THR A 260 10.09 -6.48 5.80
C THR A 260 10.78 -5.45 6.71
N ASP A 261 12.11 -5.47 6.74
CA ASP A 261 12.94 -4.70 7.68
C ASP A 261 13.04 -3.21 7.31
N LYS A 262 12.69 -2.85 6.06
CA LYS A 262 12.81 -1.47 5.54
C LYS A 262 11.47 -0.82 5.28
N MET A 263 10.36 -1.44 5.71
CA MET A 263 9.04 -0.91 5.44
C MET A 263 8.62 0.08 6.51
N ARG A 264 8.29 1.29 6.05
CA ARG A 264 7.73 2.33 6.92
C ARG A 264 6.21 2.42 6.80
N TYR A 265 5.68 2.23 5.61
CA TYR A 265 4.27 2.42 5.30
C TYR A 265 3.67 1.15 4.72
N VAL A 266 2.44 0.85 5.13
CA VAL A 266 1.70 -0.30 4.66
C VAL A 266 0.26 0.08 4.33
N LEU A 267 -0.33 -0.70 3.44
CA LEU A 267 -1.75 -0.60 3.09
C LEU A 267 -2.46 -1.85 3.59
N MET A 268 -3.58 -1.65 4.27
CA MET A 268 -4.42 -2.70 4.81
C MET A 268 -5.71 -2.75 4.00
N PHE A 269 -6.15 -3.95 3.61
CA PHE A 269 -7.36 -4.12 2.81
C PHE A 269 -8.51 -4.63 3.65
N GLY A 270 -9.55 -3.80 3.80
CA GLY A 270 -10.82 -4.23 4.37
C GLY A 270 -11.67 -4.95 3.34
N THR A 271 -12.00 -6.21 3.60
CA THR A 271 -13.15 -6.88 2.99
C THR A 271 -14.38 -6.40 3.76
N SER A 272 -15.09 -5.40 3.24
CA SER A 272 -16.39 -5.04 3.81
C SER A 272 -17.38 -6.16 3.51
N SER A 273 -17.45 -7.18 4.38
CA SER A 273 -18.62 -8.07 4.43
C SER A 273 -19.87 -7.32 4.91
N ASP A 274 -19.70 -6.15 5.55
CA ASP A 274 -20.77 -5.26 5.98
C ASP A 274 -20.98 -4.11 4.98
N THR A 275 -21.37 -4.47 3.75
CA THR A 275 -22.04 -3.51 2.86
C THR A 275 -23.53 -3.82 2.90
N PRO A 276 -24.41 -2.86 3.25
CA PRO A 276 -25.87 -3.00 3.16
C PRO A 276 -26.33 -3.50 1.78
N ASP A 277 -25.51 -3.21 0.78
CA ASP A 277 -25.61 -3.60 -0.60
C ASP A 277 -25.76 -5.12 -0.78
N ALA A 278 -25.09 -5.98 -0.01
CA ALA A 278 -25.20 -7.43 -0.19
C ALA A 278 -26.58 -7.97 0.21
N GLU A 279 -27.16 -7.44 1.29
CA GLU A 279 -28.55 -7.72 1.69
C GLU A 279 -29.53 -7.06 0.72
N GLU A 280 -29.25 -5.83 0.26
CA GLU A 280 -30.09 -5.11 -0.69
C GLU A 280 -30.11 -5.79 -2.08
N TYR A 281 -28.98 -6.26 -2.57
CA TYR A 281 -28.87 -7.05 -3.81
C TYR A 281 -29.50 -8.44 -3.64
N ALA A 282 -29.39 -9.08 -2.47
CA ALA A 282 -30.08 -10.34 -2.19
C ALA A 282 -31.60 -10.18 -2.09
N LEU A 283 -32.07 -9.09 -1.49
CA LEU A 283 -33.48 -8.71 -1.41
C LEU A 283 -34.03 -8.33 -2.78
N GLN A 284 -33.29 -7.56 -3.58
CA GLN A 284 -33.66 -7.24 -4.97
C GLN A 284 -33.68 -8.49 -5.86
N ALA A 285 -32.70 -9.39 -5.72
CA ALA A 285 -32.69 -10.66 -6.46
C ALA A 285 -33.87 -11.57 -6.07
N LYS A 286 -34.25 -11.59 -4.78
CA LYS A 286 -35.42 -12.32 -4.29
C LYS A 286 -36.72 -11.70 -4.81
N GLN A 287 -36.87 -10.38 -4.74
CA GLN A 287 -38.02 -9.64 -5.28
C GLN A 287 -38.18 -9.84 -6.80
N MET A 288 -37.09 -9.80 -7.57
CA MET A 288 -37.14 -10.06 -9.02
C MET A 288 -37.52 -11.51 -9.36
N THR A 289 -37.16 -12.46 -8.49
CA THR A 289 -37.54 -13.88 -8.67
C THR A 289 -39.01 -14.09 -8.33
N ASP A 290 -39.48 -13.49 -7.24
CA ASP A 290 -40.86 -13.52 -6.80
C ASP A 290 -41.79 -12.82 -7.83
N ASP A 291 -41.41 -11.65 -8.36
CA ASP A 291 -42.18 -10.96 -9.39
C ASP A 291 -42.29 -11.76 -10.70
N LYS A 292 -41.21 -12.46 -11.11
CA LYS A 292 -41.24 -13.33 -12.29
C LYS A 292 -42.15 -14.54 -12.10
N THR A 293 -42.16 -15.14 -10.91
CA THR A 293 -43.03 -16.28 -10.61
C THR A 293 -44.49 -15.88 -10.54
N ILE A 294 -44.80 -14.72 -9.93
CA ILE A 294 -46.14 -14.14 -9.90
C ILE A 294 -46.63 -13.81 -11.33
N LEU A 295 -45.77 -13.20 -12.16
CA LEU A 295 -46.12 -12.89 -13.55
C LEU A 295 -46.37 -14.16 -14.37
N HIS A 296 -45.59 -15.22 -14.14
CA HIS A 296 -45.78 -16.51 -14.81
C HIS A 296 -47.11 -17.15 -14.41
N GLN A 297 -47.43 -17.18 -13.11
CA GLN A 297 -48.72 -17.71 -12.63
C GLN A 297 -49.91 -16.92 -13.18
N LYS A 298 -49.81 -15.60 -13.25
CA LYS A 298 -50.86 -14.74 -13.82
C LYS A 298 -51.08 -15.01 -15.30
N LYS A 299 -50.00 -15.10 -16.09
CA LYS A 299 -50.09 -15.46 -17.52
C LYS A 299 -50.70 -16.85 -17.74
N VAL A 300 -50.32 -17.84 -16.93
CA VAL A 300 -50.90 -19.19 -17.00
C VAL A 300 -52.40 -19.16 -16.70
N LYS A 301 -52.82 -18.41 -15.67
CA LYS A 301 -54.23 -18.23 -15.33
C LYS A 301 -55.01 -17.56 -16.47
N ASP A 302 -54.49 -16.47 -17.04
CA ASP A 302 -55.12 -15.77 -18.15
C ASP A 302 -55.22 -16.67 -19.40
N LEU A 303 -54.23 -17.53 -19.65
CA LEU A 303 -54.28 -18.55 -20.71
C LEU A 303 -55.36 -19.60 -20.45
N ILE A 304 -55.50 -20.07 -19.22
CA ILE A 304 -56.56 -21.03 -18.85
C ILE A 304 -57.94 -20.39 -19.02
N ASP A 305 -58.11 -19.15 -18.58
CA ASP A 305 -59.38 -18.43 -18.68
C ASP A 305 -59.76 -18.18 -20.15
N THR A 306 -58.80 -17.75 -20.99
CA THR A 306 -59.04 -17.57 -22.44
C THR A 306 -59.33 -18.88 -23.17
N LEU A 307 -58.67 -19.97 -22.80
CA LEU A 307 -58.95 -21.30 -23.36
C LEU A 307 -60.33 -21.82 -22.91
N SER A 308 -60.75 -21.54 -21.68
CA SER A 308 -62.06 -21.90 -21.14
C SER A 308 -63.20 -21.17 -21.87
N VAL A 309 -63.04 -19.85 -22.10
CA VAL A 309 -64.00 -19.05 -22.88
C VAL A 309 -64.11 -19.58 -24.32
N LYS A 310 -62.97 -19.83 -24.97
CA LYS A 310 -62.94 -20.36 -26.35
C LYS A 310 -63.58 -21.75 -26.45
N LYS A 311 -63.44 -22.59 -25.42
CA LYS A 311 -64.10 -23.91 -25.36
C LYS A 311 -65.61 -23.78 -25.21
N ASN A 312 -66.09 -22.86 -24.38
CA ASN A 312 -67.53 -22.59 -24.23
C ASN A 312 -68.15 -22.02 -25.51
N ASP A 313 -67.46 -21.13 -26.21
CA ASP A 313 -67.92 -20.61 -27.51
C ASP A 313 -67.95 -21.69 -28.59
N LYS A 314 -66.99 -22.62 -28.58
CA LYS A 314 -66.97 -23.77 -29.50
C LYS A 314 -68.14 -24.72 -29.23
N ASN A 315 -68.46 -25.00 -27.97
CA ASN A 315 -69.60 -25.85 -27.61
C ASN A 315 -70.94 -25.21 -27.99
N ARG A 316 -71.12 -23.90 -27.71
CA ARG A 316 -72.33 -23.15 -28.13
C ARG A 316 -72.53 -23.16 -29.65
N ASN A 317 -71.45 -23.05 -30.42
CA ASN A 317 -71.51 -23.11 -31.89
C ASN A 317 -71.74 -24.54 -32.42
N ALA A 318 -71.35 -25.58 -31.66
CA ALA A 318 -71.66 -26.97 -32.00
C ALA A 318 -73.15 -27.29 -31.78
N GLU A 319 -73.71 -26.90 -30.63
CA GLU A 319 -75.16 -27.02 -30.33
C GLU A 319 -76.01 -26.30 -31.38
N LYS A 320 -75.63 -25.06 -31.75
CA LYS A 320 -76.35 -24.27 -32.76
C LYS A 320 -76.29 -24.87 -34.17
N ASN A 321 -75.28 -25.69 -34.47
CA ASN A 321 -75.15 -26.39 -35.74
C ASN A 321 -75.89 -27.75 -35.75
N GLU A 322 -76.05 -28.40 -34.59
CA GLU A 322 -76.92 -29.56 -34.44
C GLU A 322 -78.40 -29.18 -34.56
N ASP A 323 -78.82 -28.07 -33.94
CA ASP A 323 -80.18 -27.52 -34.10
C ASP A 323 -80.51 -27.10 -35.54
N LYS A 324 -79.49 -26.70 -36.31
CA LYS A 324 -79.66 -26.37 -37.74
C LYS A 324 -79.74 -27.60 -38.64
N LYS A 325 -79.15 -28.73 -38.23
CA LYS A 325 -79.25 -30.01 -38.96
C LYS A 325 -80.56 -30.74 -38.65
N SER A 326 -81.09 -30.63 -37.43
CA SER A 326 -82.40 -31.20 -37.08
C SER A 326 -83.56 -30.48 -37.78
N ASN A 327 -83.42 -29.19 -38.10
CA ASN A 327 -84.46 -28.38 -38.75
C ASN A 327 -84.45 -28.44 -40.31
N VAL A 328 -83.52 -29.19 -40.93
CA VAL A 328 -83.48 -29.43 -42.39
C VAL A 328 -84.00 -30.83 -42.76
N GLY A 329 -84.32 -31.67 -41.77
CA GLY A 329 -84.92 -33.00 -41.96
C GLY A 329 -86.44 -33.02 -42.07
N GLY A 330 -87.09 -31.87 -42.27
CA GLY A 330 -88.55 -31.72 -42.20
C GLY A 330 -89.17 -30.95 -43.35
N THR A 331 -88.76 -31.20 -44.60
CA THR A 331 -89.58 -30.89 -45.79
C THR A 331 -89.02 -31.62 -47.00
N ASN A 332 -89.67 -32.72 -47.39
CA ASN A 332 -89.80 -33.25 -48.76
C ASN A 332 -90.65 -34.53 -48.67
N ASP A 333 -91.95 -34.34 -48.87
CA ASP A 333 -92.76 -35.22 -49.72
C ASP A 333 -92.49 -34.90 -51.19
#